data_AF-A0A670K8D1-F1
#
_entry.id   AF-A0A670K8D1-F1
#
_cell.length_a   1.000
_cell.length_b   1.000
_cell.length_c   1.000
_cell.angle_alpha   90.00
_cell.angle_beta   90.00
_cell.angle_gamma   90.00
#
_symmetry.space_group_name_H-M   'P 1'
#
loop_
_entity.id
_entity.type
_entity.pdbx_description
1 polymer ?
#
loop_
_entity_poly.entity_id
_entity_poly.type
_entity_poly.pdbx_seq_one_letter_code
_entity_poly.pdbx_strand_id
1 'polypeptide(L)'
;ATTAAATPGDGSSSPGQPYSLTGLGRPPAPPEKELKRHLKRLYPAVDEQETPLPRSWSPKDKFSYIGLSQNNLRVHYKGWETLL
;
A
#
# COMPACT_ATOMS: atom_id res chain seq x y z
N ALA A 1 44.69 38.07 26.65
CA ALA A 1 43.25 38.10 26.35
C ALA A 1 42.82 36.69 25.99
N THR A 2 41.94 36.09 26.80
CA THR A 2 41.40 34.74 26.60
C THR A 2 40.29 34.80 25.55
N THR A 3 40.40 34.02 24.47
CA THR A 3 39.31 33.85 23.51
C THR A 3 38.63 32.52 23.79
N ALA A 4 37.34 32.59 24.15
CA ALA A 4 36.44 31.45 24.26
C ALA A 4 35.77 31.24 22.90
N ALA A 5 35.90 30.05 22.32
CA ALA A 5 35.18 29.67 21.10
C ALA A 5 34.08 28.66 21.46
N ALA A 6 32.85 29.03 21.13
CA ALA A 6 31.61 28.33 21.45
C ALA A 6 31.42 27.06 20.61
N THR A 7 30.87 26.03 21.25
CA THR A 7 30.38 24.78 20.65
C THR A 7 29.15 25.05 19.78
N PRO A 8 29.07 24.57 18.52
CA PRO A 8 27.85 24.64 17.72
C PRO A 8 26.84 23.58 18.18
N GLY A 9 25.61 24.00 18.44
CA GLY A 9 24.49 23.14 18.85
C GLY A 9 23.95 22.27 17.71
N ASP A 10 23.61 21.04 18.05
CA ASP A 10 22.98 20.03 17.19
C ASP A 10 21.49 20.37 17.00
N GLY A 11 21.14 20.83 15.79
CA GLY A 11 19.76 21.14 15.39
C GLY A 11 19.10 19.92 14.76
N SER A 12 18.50 19.05 15.58
CA SER A 12 17.70 17.93 15.09
C SER A 12 16.38 18.43 14.48
N SER A 13 16.33 18.51 13.15
CA SER A 13 15.10 18.77 12.40
C SER A 13 14.30 17.47 12.28
N SER A 14 13.20 17.36 13.01
CA SER A 14 12.19 16.32 12.78
C SER A 14 11.26 16.77 11.64
N PRO A 15 11.12 16.00 10.53
CA PRO A 15 10.17 16.34 9.49
C PRO A 15 8.74 16.04 9.95
N GLY A 16 7.86 17.01 9.76
CA GLY A 16 6.46 16.98 10.18
C GLY A 16 5.66 15.82 9.58
N GLN A 17 4.87 15.18 10.44
CA GLN A 17 3.85 14.19 10.07
C GLN A 17 2.53 14.91 9.77
N PRO A 18 1.92 14.74 8.58
CA PRO A 18 0.53 15.12 8.37
C PRO A 18 -0.35 13.87 8.53
N TYR A 19 -0.93 13.66 9.72
CA TYR A 19 -2.12 12.84 9.82
C TYR A 19 -3.17 13.53 10.69
N SER A 20 -4.31 13.73 10.04
CA SER A 20 -5.41 14.55 10.49
C SER A 20 -6.17 13.94 11.65
N LEU A 21 -6.66 14.85 12.49
CA LEU A 21 -7.43 14.66 13.70
C LEU A 21 -8.86 14.20 13.38
N THR A 22 -9.18 12.92 13.58
CA THR A 22 -10.58 12.42 13.69
C THR A 22 -10.68 11.41 14.83
N GLY A 23 -11.59 11.68 15.76
CA GLY A 23 -11.75 10.97 17.03
C GLY A 23 -12.14 9.49 16.89
N LEU A 24 -11.84 8.75 17.96
CA LEU A 24 -12.05 7.31 18.17
C LEU A 24 -11.08 6.38 17.41
N GLY A 25 -9.80 6.50 17.75
CA GLY A 25 -9.05 5.39 18.35
C GLY A 25 -8.99 4.03 17.64
N ARG A 26 -9.18 3.96 16.33
CA ARG A 26 -8.88 2.74 15.56
C ARG A 26 -7.78 3.07 14.56
N PRO A 27 -6.55 2.53 14.74
CA PRO A 27 -5.56 2.62 13.67
C PRO A 27 -6.20 2.03 12.40
N PRO A 28 -6.01 2.66 11.23
CA PRO A 28 -6.54 2.12 9.98
C PRO A 28 -6.09 0.67 9.91
N ALA A 29 -7.05 -0.25 9.87
CA ALA A 29 -6.68 -1.65 9.78
C ALA A 29 -5.91 -1.81 8.46
N PRO A 30 -4.87 -2.67 8.41
CA PRO A 30 -4.17 -2.91 7.16
C PRO A 30 -5.22 -3.23 6.08
N PRO A 31 -5.08 -2.66 4.87
CA PRO A 31 -6.14 -2.63 3.85
C PRO A 31 -6.74 -4.00 3.55
N GLU A 32 -5.95 -5.07 3.73
CA GLU A 32 -6.41 -6.46 3.63
C GLU A 32 -7.48 -6.86 4.64
N LYS A 33 -7.38 -6.41 5.90
CA LYS A 33 -8.35 -6.75 6.96
C LYS A 33 -9.70 -6.08 6.68
N GLU A 34 -9.70 -4.87 6.15
CA GLU A 34 -10.91 -4.17 5.75
C GLU A 34 -11.55 -4.81 4.53
N LEU A 35 -10.73 -5.17 3.52
CA LEU A 35 -11.18 -5.92 2.36
C LEU A 35 -11.81 -7.27 2.75
N LYS A 36 -11.18 -8.04 3.66
CA LYS A 36 -11.76 -9.29 4.19
C LYS A 36 -13.13 -9.07 4.81
N ARG A 37 -13.27 -8.04 5.65
CA ARG A 37 -14.57 -7.71 6.27
C ARG A 37 -15.62 -7.33 5.23
N HIS A 38 -15.23 -6.57 4.21
CA HIS A 38 -16.14 -6.15 3.16
C HIS A 38 -16.60 -7.34 2.31
N LEU A 39 -15.68 -8.21 1.91
CA LEU A 39 -15.99 -9.42 1.14
C LEU A 39 -16.92 -10.37 1.91
N LYS A 40 -16.65 -10.61 3.20
CA LYS A 40 -17.53 -11.44 4.05
C LYS A 40 -18.94 -10.88 4.20
N ARG A 41 -19.10 -9.54 4.16
CA ARG A 41 -20.42 -8.90 4.21
C ARG A 41 -21.19 -9.07 2.90
N LEU A 42 -20.49 -9.05 1.76
CA LEU A 42 -21.09 -9.21 0.43
C LEU A 42 -21.37 -10.67 0.09
N TYR A 43 -20.49 -11.58 0.54
CA TYR A 43 -20.53 -13.00 0.24
C TYR A 43 -20.50 -13.84 1.53
N PRO A 44 -21.53 -13.76 2.38
CA PRO A 44 -21.54 -14.44 3.67
C PRO A 44 -21.60 -15.98 3.56
N ALA A 45 -22.08 -16.50 2.42
CA ALA A 45 -22.17 -17.93 2.15
C ALA A 45 -20.91 -18.53 1.50
N VAL A 46 -19.90 -17.70 1.20
CA VAL A 46 -18.66 -18.16 0.56
C VAL A 46 -17.60 -18.40 1.64
N ASP A 47 -17.12 -19.63 1.74
CA ASP A 47 -15.96 -19.95 2.58
C ASP A 47 -14.67 -19.60 1.83
N GLU A 48 -13.89 -18.65 2.38
CA GLU A 48 -12.60 -18.23 1.82
C GLU A 48 -11.49 -19.31 1.94
N GLN A 49 -11.66 -20.33 2.79
CA GLN A 49 -10.71 -21.43 2.94
C GLN A 49 -10.86 -22.46 1.83
N GLU A 50 -12.09 -22.75 1.41
CA GLU A 50 -12.37 -23.70 0.33
C GLU A 50 -12.37 -23.02 -1.04
N THR A 51 -12.97 -21.83 -1.14
CA THR A 51 -13.14 -21.08 -2.38
C THR A 51 -12.71 -19.63 -2.20
N PRO A 52 -11.40 -19.32 -2.31
CA PRO A 52 -10.92 -17.95 -2.13
C PRO A 52 -11.47 -17.04 -3.24
N LEU A 53 -12.11 -15.94 -2.84
CA LEU A 53 -12.60 -14.95 -3.81
C LEU A 53 -11.43 -14.24 -4.51
N PRO A 54 -11.57 -13.91 -5.81
CA PRO A 54 -10.54 -13.15 -6.53
C PRO A 54 -10.38 -11.75 -5.92
N ARG A 55 -9.17 -11.45 -5.43
CA ARG A 55 -8.84 -10.17 -4.76
C ARG A 55 -8.05 -9.21 -5.64
N SER A 56 -7.30 -9.74 -6.60
CA SER A 56 -6.42 -9.00 -7.49
C SER A 56 -6.13 -9.81 -8.76
N TRP A 57 -5.54 -9.16 -9.75
CA TRP A 57 -5.13 -9.81 -10.99
C TRP A 57 -3.95 -10.75 -10.74
N SER A 58 -3.97 -11.93 -11.38
CA SER A 58 -2.86 -12.87 -11.30
C SER A 58 -1.65 -12.34 -12.09
N PRO A 59 -0.45 -12.27 -11.49
CA PRO A 59 0.76 -11.90 -12.24
C PRO A 59 1.28 -13.02 -13.14
N LYS A 60 0.86 -14.28 -12.89
CA LYS A 60 1.26 -15.47 -13.64
C LYS A 60 0.28 -15.82 -14.75
N ASP A 61 -1.01 -15.59 -14.49
CA ASP A 61 -2.08 -15.87 -15.43
C ASP A 61 -2.50 -14.57 -16.14
N LYS A 62 -1.58 -14.07 -16.97
CA LYS A 62 -1.77 -12.88 -17.81
C LYS A 62 -0.89 -12.98 -19.05
N PHE A 63 -1.33 -12.35 -20.13
CA PHE A 63 -0.48 -12.19 -21.29
C PHE A 63 0.68 -11.22 -21.03
N SER A 64 1.81 -11.42 -21.71
CA SER A 64 3.02 -10.60 -21.52
C SER A 64 2.83 -9.11 -21.79
N TYR A 65 1.85 -8.73 -22.61
CA TYR A 65 1.51 -7.33 -22.88
C TYR A 65 0.70 -6.66 -21.76
N ILE A 66 0.27 -7.44 -20.75
CA ILE A 66 -0.47 -6.95 -19.59
C ILE A 66 0.52 -6.69 -18.47
N GLY A 67 0.72 -5.42 -18.13
CA GLY A 67 1.43 -5.00 -16.95
C GLY A 67 0.49 -4.83 -15.76
N LEU A 68 0.96 -5.19 -14.56
CA LEU A 68 0.21 -5.04 -13.30
C LEU A 68 0.97 -4.12 -12.36
N SER A 69 0.26 -3.22 -11.68
CA SER A 69 0.81 -2.34 -10.64
C SER A 69 -0.20 -2.13 -9.51
N GLN A 70 0.17 -1.38 -8.46
CA GLN A 70 -0.68 -1.11 -7.28
C GLN A 70 -1.24 -2.41 -6.67
N ASN A 71 -0.35 -3.28 -6.16
CA ASN A 71 -0.73 -4.57 -5.55
C ASN A 71 -1.51 -5.49 -6.51
N ASN A 72 -1.19 -5.42 -7.80
CA ASN A 72 -1.87 -6.14 -8.88
C ASN A 72 -3.36 -5.79 -9.05
N LEU A 73 -3.76 -4.56 -8.69
CA LEU A 73 -5.13 -4.07 -8.89
C LEU A 73 -5.26 -3.18 -10.14
N ARG A 74 -4.15 -2.60 -10.59
CA ARG A 74 -4.12 -1.73 -11.77
C ARG A 74 -3.50 -2.48 -12.95
N VAL A 75 -4.26 -2.54 -14.04
CA VAL A 75 -3.79 -3.05 -15.34
C VAL A 75 -3.27 -1.88 -16.17
N HIS A 76 -2.13 -2.08 -16.82
CA HIS A 76 -1.63 -1.20 -17.86
C HIS A 76 -1.23 -2.01 -19.09
N TYR A 77 -1.48 -1.46 -20.27
CA TYR A 77 -1.03 -2.06 -21.50
C TYR A 77 0.44 -1.71 -21.71
N LYS A 78 1.32 -2.73 -21.68
CA LYS A 78 2.73 -2.59 -22.05
C LYS A 78 2.91 -3.35 -23.36
N GLY A 79 2.64 -2.67 -24.48
CA GLY A 79 2.81 -3.24 -25.80
C GLY A 79 4.25 -3.71 -26.07
N TRP A 80 4.34 -4.77 -26.87
CA TRP A 80 5.45 -5.36 -27.64
C TRP A 80 6.66 -4.46 -27.99
N GLU A 81 7.45 -4.03 -27.02
CA GLU A 81 8.76 -3.39 -27.24
C GLU A 81 9.87 -4.41 -27.60
N THR A 82 9.54 -5.52 -28.27
CA THR A 82 10.50 -6.63 -28.49
C THR A 82 10.33 -7.35 -29.84
N LEU A 83 9.61 -6.78 -30.80
CA LEU A 83 9.62 -7.25 -32.18
C LEU A 83 9.97 -6.09 -33.13
N LEU A 84 11.19 -5.54 -32.96
CA LEU A 84 11.92 -4.77 -33.96
C LEU A 84 13.40 -5.15 -33.89
#